data_AF-A0A0K2GIE8-F1
#
_entry.id   AF-A0A0K2GIE8-F1
#
_cell.length_a   1.000
_cell.length_b   1.000
_cell.length_c   1.000
_cell.angle_alpha   90.00
_cell.angle_beta   90.00
_cell.angle_gamma   90.00
#
_symmetry.space_group_name_H-M   'P 1'
#
loop_
_entity.id
_entity.type
_entity.pdbx_description
1 polymer ?
#
loop_
_entity_poly.entity_id
_entity_poly.type
_entity_poly.pdbx_seq_one_letter_code
_entity_poly.pdbx_strand_id
1 'polypeptide(L)' 'MVAELGSAFLCADLGITPDIRDDHAAYLGHWLKILKDDKRAIFSAAAHAQRAADFLQRIQSPPAEQAA' A
#
# COMPACT_ATOMS: atom_id res chain seq x y z
N MET A 1 4.13 -7.44 1.35
CA MET A 1 2.67 -7.50 1.12
C MET A 1 2.01 -6.21 1.56
N VAL A 2 2.07 -5.83 2.84
CA VAL A 2 1.47 -4.57 3.33
C VAL A 2 1.99 -3.33 2.59
N ALA A 3 3.31 -3.15 2.51
CA ALA A 3 3.92 -2.00 1.83
C ALA A 3 3.57 -1.93 0.34
N GLU A 4 3.42 -3.08 -0.31
CA GLU A 4 3.16 -3.23 -1.74
C GLU A 4 1.70 -2.89 -2.07
N LEU A 5 0.78 -3.37 -1.25
CA LEU A 5 -0.62 -2.92 -1.29
C LEU A 5 -0.73 -1.42 -1.01
N GLY A 6 0.04 -0.91 -0.03
CA GLY A 6 0.06 0.52 0.29
C GLY A 6 0.57 1.37 -0.87
N SER A 7 1.66 0.95 -1.51
CA SER A 7 2.19 1.59 -2.71
C SER A 7 1.16 1.57 -3.84
N ALA A 8 0.48 0.44 -4.07
CA ALA A 8 -0.56 0.34 -5.09
C ALA A 8 -1.75 1.28 -4.83
N PHE A 9 -2.20 1.41 -3.57
CA PHE A 9 -3.27 2.33 -3.19
C PHE A 9 -2.86 3.78 -3.46
N LEU A 10 -1.67 4.19 -3.01
CA LEU A 10 -1.16 5.54 -3.25
C LEU A 10 -0.96 5.83 -4.74
N CYS A 11 -0.43 4.87 -5.50
CA CYS A 11 -0.28 5.01 -6.95
C CYS A 11 -1.64 5.24 -7.63
N ALA A 12 -2.67 4.48 -7.23
CA ALA A 12 -4.03 4.66 -7.73
C ALA A 12 -4.58 6.06 -7.37
N ASP A 13 -4.41 6.51 -6.13
CA ASP A 13 -4.90 7.81 -5.66
C ASP A 13 -4.19 8.99 -6.35
N LEU A 14 -2.89 8.86 -6.61
CA LEU A 14 -2.05 9.91 -7.20
C LEU A 14 -2.01 9.87 -8.74
N GLY A 15 -2.67 8.90 -9.38
CA GLY A 15 -2.63 8.70 -10.83
C GLY A 15 -1.24 8.29 -11.35
N ILE A 16 -0.42 7.66 -10.50
CA ILE A 16 0.92 7.18 -10.85
C ILE A 16 0.81 5.76 -11.37
N THR A 17 1.34 5.50 -12.56
CA THR A 17 1.49 4.13 -13.07
C THR A 17 2.77 3.53 -12.49
N PRO A 18 2.70 2.42 -11.72
CA PRO A 18 3.90 1.79 -11.19
C PRO A 18 4.65 1.02 -12.27
N ASP A 19 5.97 1.17 -12.29
CA ASP A 19 6.85 0.34 -13.11
C ASP A 19 7.09 -1.03 -12.45
N ILE A 20 7.20 -2.08 -13.28
CA ILE A 20 7.56 -3.41 -12.81
C ILE A 20 9.08 -3.42 -12.55
N ARG A 21 9.48 -3.81 -11.34
CA ARG A 21 10.89 -4.02 -10.98
C ARG A 21 11.14 -5.50 -10.66
N ASP A 22 12.24 -6.02 -11.17
CA ASP A 22 12.59 -7.46 -11.06
C ASP A 22 12.84 -7.91 -9.60
N ASP A 23 13.25 -7.00 -8.72
CA ASP A 23 13.45 -7.25 -7.30
C ASP A 23 12.14 -7.49 -6.54
N HIS A 24 10.99 -7.12 -7.11
CA HIS A 24 9.67 -7.34 -6.51
C HIS A 24 9.19 -8.80 -6.56
N ALA A 25 9.79 -9.64 -7.41
CA ALA A 25 9.38 -11.04 -7.54
C ALA A 25 9.85 -11.92 -6.36
N ALA A 26 10.92 -11.50 -5.66
CA ALA A 26 11.62 -12.32 -4.67
C ALA A 26 10.74 -12.76 -3.47
N TYR A 27 9.69 -12.01 -3.16
CA TYR A 27 8.80 -12.26 -2.02
C TYR A 27 7.44 -12.85 -2.39
N LEU A 28 7.15 -13.02 -3.69
CA LEU A 28 5.89 -13.62 -4.15
C LEU A 28 5.73 -15.05 -3.63
N GLY A 29 6.80 -15.84 -3.63
CA GLY A 29 6.78 -17.21 -3.09
C GLY A 29 6.43 -17.25 -1.60
N HIS A 30 6.93 -16.29 -0.82
CA HIS A 30 6.64 -16.18 0.61
C HIS A 30 5.17 -15.78 0.86
N TRP A 31 4.62 -14.82 0.10
CA TRP A 31 3.22 -14.44 0.25
C TRP A 31 2.26 -15.53 -0.19
N LEU A 32 2.59 -16.24 -1.28
CA LEU A 32 1.79 -17.40 -1.71
C LEU A 32 1.71 -18.47 -0.63
N LYS A 33 2.79 -18.71 0.12
CA LYS A 33 2.76 -19.60 1.28
C LYS A 33 1.81 -19.09 2.36
N ILE A 34 1.95 -17.82 2.76
CA ILE A 34 1.07 -17.19 3.77
C ILE A 34 -0.41 -17.30 3.36
N LEU A 35 -0.74 -17.03 2.10
CA LEU A 35 -2.12 -17.04 1.61
C LEU A 35 -2.71 -18.45 1.47
N LYS A 36 -1.87 -19.47 1.25
CA LYS A 36 -2.30 -20.87 1.29
C LYS A 36 -2.63 -21.31 2.71
N ASP A 37 -1.82 -20.87 3.67
CA ASP A 37 -1.99 -21.22 5.09
C ASP A 37 -3.14 -20.42 5.73
N ASP A 38 -3.32 -19.15 5.35
CA ASP A 38 -4.40 -18.28 5.80
C ASP A 38 -4.95 -17.39 4.67
N LYS A 39 -6.12 -17.78 4.15
CA LYS A 39 -6.84 -17.01 3.11
C LYS A 39 -7.29 -15.63 3.59
N ARG A 40 -7.35 -15.39 4.91
CA ARG A 40 -7.74 -14.09 5.47
C ARG A 40 -6.56 -13.13 5.62
N ALA A 41 -5.33 -13.61 5.52
CA ALA A 41 -4.13 -12.78 5.66
C ALA A 41 -4.10 -11.59 4.68
N ILE A 42 -4.71 -11.74 3.49
CA ILE A 42 -4.84 -10.66 2.52
C ILE A 42 -5.69 -9.49 3.04
N PHE A 43 -6.78 -9.77 3.75
CA PHE A 43 -7.65 -8.72 4.28
C PHE A 43 -6.97 -7.98 5.43
N SER A 44 -6.28 -8.70 6.31
CA SER A 44 -5.49 -8.06 7.37
C SER A 44 -4.41 -7.16 6.78
N ALA A 45 -3.66 -7.65 5.79
CA ALA A 45 -2.64 -6.85 5.13
C ALA A 45 -3.20 -5.62 4.42
N ALA A 46 -4.33 -5.76 3.72
CA ALA A 46 -5.03 -4.65 3.08
C ALA A 46 -5.51 -3.62 4.11
N ALA A 47 -6.06 -4.05 5.24
CA ALA A 47 -6.51 -3.15 6.31
C ALA A 47 -5.34 -2.39 6.96
N HIS A 48 -4.15 -3.00 7.06
CA HIS A 48 -2.94 -2.30 7.50
C HIS A 48 -2.42 -1.32 6.43
N ALA A 49 -2.44 -1.72 5.16
CA ALA A 49 -2.03 -0.89 4.04
C ALA A 49 -2.92 0.36 3.90
N GLN A 50 -4.25 0.21 4.00
CA GLN A 50 -5.18 1.33 3.96
C GLN A 50 -4.92 2.32 5.09
N ARG A 51 -4.73 1.85 6.32
CA ARG A 51 -4.40 2.72 7.46
C ARG A 51 -3.12 3.52 7.23
N ALA A 52 -2.11 2.92 6.59
CA ALA A 52 -0.87 3.61 6.25
C ALA A 52 -1.08 4.66 5.15
N ALA A 53 -1.82 4.32 4.10
CA ALA A 53 -2.17 5.26 3.03
C ALA A 53 -2.99 6.45 3.56
N ASP A 54 -4.03 6.18 4.37
CA ASP A 54 -4.85 7.20 5.03
C ASP A 54 -4.00 8.14 5.90
N PHE A 55 -3.05 7.58 6.66
CA PHE A 55 -2.14 8.38 7.47
C PHE A 55 -1.30 9.31 6.60
N LEU A 56 -0.71 8.81 5.51
CA LEU A 56 0.09 9.60 4.59
C LEU A 56 -0.73 10.72 3.96
N GLN A 57 -1.96 10.44 3.51
CA GLN A 57 -2.87 11.45 2.97
C GLN A 57 -3.20 12.54 4.00
N ARG A 58 -3.48 12.17 5.26
CA ARG A 58 -3.80 13.11 6.34
C ARG A 58 -2.67 14.09 6.64
N ILE A 59 -1.41 13.68 6.45
CA ILE A 59 -0.25 14.53 6.72
C ILE A 59 0.25 15.32 5.50
N GLN A 60 -0.36 15.16 4.32
CA GLN A 60 0.02 15.94 3.13
C GLN A 60 -0.40 17.42 3.22
N SER A 61 -1.38 17.78 4.07
CA SER A 61 -1.77 19.18 4.30
C SER A 61 -1.03 19.77 5.52
N PRO A 62 -0.29 20.87 5.39
CA PRO A 62 0.22 21.60 6.56
C PRO A 62 -0.93 22.32 7.29
N PRO A 63 -0.82 22.57 8.61
CA PRO A 63 -1.66 23.57 9.26
C PRO A 63 -1.34 24.95 8.67
N ALA A 64 -2.36 25.61 8.11
CA ALA A 64 -2.37 26.97 7.55
C ALA A 64 -1.70 27.18 6.17
N GLU A 65 -2.47 26.95 5.11
CA GLU A 65 -2.53 27.91 3.97
C GLU A 65 -3.90 27.81 3.29
N GLN A 66 -4.95 28.14 4.05
CA GLN A 66 -6.26 28.46 3.49
C GLN A 66 -6.35 29.98 3.38
N ALA A 67 -6.06 30.46 2.17
CA ALA A 67 -6.55 31.68 1.53
C ALA A 67 -6.22 33.03 2.19
N ALA A 68 -5.28 33.73 1.54
CA ALA A 68 -5.29 35.18 1.36
C ALA A 68 -6.52 35.65 0.56
#